data_AF-A0A9W9YT67-F1
#
_entry.id   AF-A0A9W9YT67-F1
#
_cell.length_a   1.000
_cell.length_b   1.000
_cell.length_c   1.000
_cell.angle_alpha   90.00
_cell.angle_beta   90.00
_cell.angle_gamma   90.00
#
_symmetry.space_group_name_H-M   'P 1'
#
loop_
_entity.id
_entity.type
_entity.pdbx_description
1 polymer ?
#
loop_
_entity_poly.entity_id
_entity_poly.type
_entity_poly.pdbx_seq_one_letter_code
_entity_poly.pdbx_strand_id
1 'polypeptide(L)'
;MRREVKPYPKLFVKSPIEKTRYDTSLGILTKKFVGLLTSTEDGIVDLNQAADVLEVQKRRIYDITNVLEGVGLIKKKSKNNIEWRGNCYTDSSRRTKGMESISAQVMDLHTDVADLDAKECFLDRMIEGCRTELKNLTEDSEVAKYPF
;
A
#
# COMPACT_ATOMS: atom_id res chain seq x y z
N MET A 1 0.86 54.57 63.06
CA MET A 1 0.30 53.20 63.21
C MET A 1 0.18 52.57 61.83
N ARG A 2 1.05 51.61 61.48
CA ARG A 2 0.92 50.83 60.24
C ARG A 2 -0.19 49.80 60.43
N ARG A 3 -1.18 49.75 59.54
CA ARG A 3 -2.23 48.72 59.56
C ARG A 3 -1.65 47.44 58.99
N GLU A 4 -1.61 46.37 59.79
CA GLU A 4 -1.28 45.04 59.29
C GLU A 4 -2.45 44.50 58.47
N VAL A 5 -2.19 44.16 57.21
CA VAL A 5 -3.15 43.51 56.32
C VAL A 5 -3.05 42.00 56.55
N LYS A 6 -4.06 41.40 57.18
CA LYS A 6 -4.15 39.94 57.31
C LYS A 6 -4.31 39.30 55.92
N PRO A 7 -3.53 38.25 55.57
CA PRO A 7 -3.68 37.57 54.31
C PRO A 7 -4.96 36.74 54.32
N TYR A 8 -5.82 36.92 53.32
CA TYR A 8 -7.01 36.10 53.16
C TYR A 8 -6.62 34.64 52.86
N PRO A 9 -7.35 33.65 53.41
CA PRO A 9 -7.08 32.25 53.14
C PRO A 9 -7.31 31.96 51.65
N LYS A 10 -6.27 31.44 50.97
CA LYS A 10 -6.39 30.94 49.60
C LYS A 10 -7.33 29.74 49.62
N LEU A 11 -8.61 29.98 49.29
CA LEU A 11 -9.53 28.92 48.92
C LEU A 11 -8.98 28.27 47.65
N PHE A 12 -8.31 27.13 47.81
CA PHE A 12 -7.96 26.27 46.68
C PHE A 12 -9.24 25.67 46.13
N VAL A 13 -9.90 26.42 45.25
CA VAL A 13 -10.95 25.89 44.38
C VAL A 13 -10.24 24.97 43.40
N LYS A 14 -10.33 23.66 43.61
CA LYS A 14 -9.92 22.69 42.59
C LYS A 14 -10.79 22.94 41.37
N SER A 15 -10.17 23.38 40.28
CA SER A 15 -10.84 23.60 39.00
C SER A 15 -11.49 22.30 38.51
N PRO A 16 -12.66 22.37 37.84
CA PRO A 16 -13.31 21.19 37.31
C PRO A 16 -12.41 20.59 36.23
N ILE A 17 -12.01 19.32 36.42
CA ILE A 17 -11.27 18.44 35.49
C ILE A 17 -10.95 19.14 34.15
N GLU A 18 -9.83 19.86 34.12
CA GLU A 18 -9.31 20.39 32.87
C GLU A 18 -8.82 19.19 32.05
N LYS A 19 -9.52 18.88 30.94
CA LYS A 19 -9.03 17.90 29.94
C LYS A 19 -7.57 18.27 29.67
N THR A 20 -6.65 17.35 29.98
CA THR A 20 -5.23 17.68 29.92
C THR A 20 -4.83 17.96 28.47
N ARG A 21 -3.74 18.72 28.25
CA ARG A 21 -3.20 18.95 26.90
C ARG A 21 -3.01 17.64 26.12
N TYR A 22 -2.75 16.54 26.83
CA TYR A 22 -2.59 15.21 26.23
C TYR A 22 -3.91 14.66 25.65
N ASP A 23 -5.03 14.87 26.34
CA ASP A 23 -6.36 14.35 25.97
C ASP A 23 -6.91 14.97 24.67
N THR A 24 -6.32 16.10 24.26
CA THR A 24 -6.66 16.83 23.03
C THR A 24 -5.55 16.76 21.97
N SER A 25 -4.51 15.96 22.23
CA SER A 25 -3.38 15.83 21.31
C SER A 25 -3.79 15.19 19.98
N LEU A 26 -3.16 15.58 18.89
CA LEU A 26 -3.45 15.00 17.58
C LEU A 26 -3.22 13.48 17.59
N GLY A 27 -2.18 13.00 18.29
CA GLY A 27 -1.88 11.58 18.39
C GLY A 27 -2.98 10.75 19.04
N ILE A 28 -3.59 11.23 20.15
CA ILE A 28 -4.70 10.49 20.78
C ILE A 28 -5.96 10.54 19.92
N LEU A 29 -6.22 11.67 19.26
CA LEU A 29 -7.35 11.82 18.34
C LEU A 29 -7.20 10.90 17.13
N THR A 30 -6.00 10.81 16.55
CA THR A 30 -5.71 9.89 15.44
C THR A 30 -5.92 8.44 15.85
N LYS A 31 -5.48 8.03 17.05
CA LYS A 31 -5.72 6.66 17.54
C LYS A 31 -7.20 6.33 17.64
N LYS A 32 -7.99 7.24 18.22
CA LYS A 32 -9.45 7.07 18.32
C LYS A 32 -10.11 7.07 16.92
N PHE A 33 -9.70 7.97 16.03
CA PHE A 33 -10.21 8.08 14.66
C PHE A 33 -9.94 6.80 13.85
N VAL A 34 -8.73 6.23 13.96
CA VAL A 34 -8.39 4.94 13.34
C VAL A 34 -9.25 3.81 13.91
N GLY A 35 -9.52 3.81 15.22
CA GLY A 35 -10.47 2.86 15.83
C GLY A 35 -11.86 2.92 15.20
N LEU A 36 -12.36 4.11 14.85
CA LEU A 36 -13.63 4.27 14.12
C LEU A 36 -13.55 3.71 12.71
N LEU A 37 -12.46 3.98 11.99
CA LEU A 37 -12.22 3.47 10.63
C LEU A 37 -12.17 1.94 10.56
N THR A 38 -11.56 1.29 11.57
CA THR A 38 -11.44 -0.17 11.62
C THR A 38 -12.69 -0.86 12.16
N SER A 39 -13.57 -0.13 12.85
CA SER A 39 -14.81 -0.70 13.41
C SER A 39 -15.95 -0.76 12.38
N THR A 40 -15.90 0.05 11.32
CA THR A 40 -16.90 0.02 10.26
C THR A 40 -16.65 -1.12 9.28
N GLU A 41 -17.66 -1.94 9.01
CA GLU A 41 -17.59 -3.10 8.10
C GLU A 41 -17.19 -2.70 6.67
N ASP A 42 -17.70 -1.58 6.17
CA ASP A 42 -17.36 -1.04 4.84
C ASP A 42 -16.04 -0.25 4.81
N GLY A 43 -15.42 -0.02 5.97
CA GLY A 43 -14.24 0.85 6.08
C GLY A 43 -14.51 2.31 5.70
N ILE A 44 -15.76 2.76 5.69
CA ILE A 44 -16.14 4.13 5.34
C ILE A 44 -16.50 4.89 6.61
N VAL A 45 -16.04 6.13 6.72
CA VAL A 45 -16.34 6.99 7.86
C VAL A 45 -16.83 8.35 7.38
N ASP A 46 -17.96 8.80 7.95
CA ASP A 46 -18.46 10.17 7.79
C ASP A 46 -17.68 11.12 8.71
N LEU A 47 -17.13 12.18 8.15
CA LEU A 47 -16.29 13.17 8.84
C LEU A 47 -17.08 14.01 9.86
N ASN A 48 -18.39 14.21 9.68
CA ASN A 48 -19.24 14.86 10.67
C ASN A 48 -19.43 13.96 11.88
N GLN A 49 -19.80 12.70 11.63
CA GLN A 49 -19.99 11.71 12.70
C GLN A 49 -18.68 11.53 13.49
N ALA A 50 -17.55 11.44 12.80
CA ALA A 50 -16.25 11.33 13.47
C ALA A 50 -15.93 12.57 14.33
N ALA A 51 -16.32 13.78 13.90
CA ALA A 51 -16.14 14.99 14.70
C ALA A 51 -16.98 14.96 15.98
N ASP A 52 -18.22 14.47 15.89
CA ASP A 52 -19.14 14.35 17.02
C ASP A 52 -18.65 13.30 18.02
N VAL A 53 -18.24 12.12 17.54
CA VAL A 53 -17.75 11.01 18.39
C VAL A 53 -16.44 11.36 19.09
N LEU A 54 -15.56 12.10 18.43
CA LEU A 54 -14.30 12.54 19.02
C LEU A 54 -14.46 13.80 19.89
N GLU A 55 -15.64 14.42 19.91
CA GLU A 55 -15.92 15.71 20.55
C GLU A 55 -14.94 16.81 20.12
N VAL A 56 -14.61 16.87 18.82
CA VAL A 56 -13.64 17.83 18.28
C VAL A 56 -14.23 18.68 17.16
N GLN A 57 -13.64 19.86 16.98
CA GLN A 57 -13.97 20.72 15.85
C GLN A 57 -13.54 20.08 14.52
N LYS A 58 -14.28 20.32 13.44
CA LYS A 58 -13.96 19.84 12.08
C LYS A 58 -12.52 20.12 11.64
N ARG A 59 -11.92 21.20 12.13
CA ARG A 59 -10.52 21.54 11.86
C ARG A 59 -9.56 20.42 12.26
N ARG A 60 -9.80 19.74 13.39
CA ARG A 60 -8.98 18.63 13.88
C ARG A 60 -9.13 17.38 13.02
N ILE A 61 -10.31 17.15 12.47
CA ILE A 61 -10.53 16.05 11.51
C ILE A 61 -9.62 16.24 10.29
N TYR A 62 -9.52 17.46 9.76
CA TYR A 62 -8.62 17.73 8.64
C TYR A 62 -7.14 17.55 8.96
N ASP A 63 -6.71 17.88 10.18
CA ASP A 63 -5.33 17.60 10.62
C ASP A 63 -5.03 16.09 10.54
N ILE A 64 -5.99 15.25 10.95
CA ILE A 64 -5.85 13.79 10.90
C ILE A 64 -5.91 13.29 9.45
N THR A 65 -6.92 13.71 8.68
CA THR A 65 -7.11 13.21 7.32
C THR A 65 -5.98 13.62 6.40
N ASN A 66 -5.44 14.83 6.50
CA ASN A 66 -4.33 15.27 5.65
C ASN A 66 -3.08 14.43 5.86
N VAL A 67 -2.78 14.05 7.11
CA VAL A 67 -1.65 13.18 7.42
C VAL A 67 -1.92 11.76 6.89
N LEU A 68 -3.10 11.19 7.17
CA LEU A 68 -3.43 9.83 6.71
C LEU A 68 -3.53 9.73 5.18
N GLU A 69 -4.00 10.78 4.51
CA GLU A 69 -4.05 10.89 3.05
C GLU A 69 -2.64 11.07 2.47
N GLY A 70 -1.81 11.91 3.09
CA GLY A 70 -0.41 12.10 2.70
C GLY A 70 0.42 10.81 2.79
N VAL A 71 0.09 9.92 3.73
CA VAL A 71 0.68 8.57 3.84
C VAL A 71 -0.02 7.54 2.93
N GLY A 72 -1.21 7.83 2.41
CA GLY A 72 -1.97 6.94 1.53
C GLY A 72 -2.80 5.86 2.24
N LEU A 73 -3.05 6.00 3.55
CA LEU A 73 -3.85 5.05 4.35
C LEU A 73 -5.36 5.25 4.20
N ILE A 74 -5.79 6.38 3.65
CA ILE A 74 -7.19 6.71 3.37
C ILE A 74 -7.35 7.31 1.97
N LYS A 75 -8.55 7.20 1.40
CA LYS A 75 -8.95 7.96 0.20
C LYS A 75 -10.26 8.69 0.42
N LYS A 76 -10.46 9.79 -0.29
CA LYS A 76 -11.76 10.45 -0.37
C LYS A 76 -12.72 9.61 -1.22
N LYS A 77 -13.89 9.26 -0.68
CA LYS A 77 -14.96 8.56 -1.41
C LYS A 77 -15.99 9.54 -1.96
N SER A 78 -16.47 10.45 -1.10
CA SER A 78 -17.40 11.51 -1.48
C SER A 78 -17.27 12.71 -0.52
N LYS A 79 -18.09 13.75 -0.68
CA LYS A 79 -18.11 14.85 0.29
C LYS A 79 -18.47 14.29 1.66
N ASN A 80 -17.70 14.67 2.68
CA ASN A 80 -17.82 14.19 4.06
C ASN A 80 -17.55 12.69 4.27
N ASN A 81 -17.15 11.90 3.27
CA ASN A 81 -16.90 10.48 3.45
C ASN A 81 -15.50 10.08 2.98
N ILE A 82 -14.79 9.38 3.85
CA ILE A 82 -13.47 8.80 3.56
C ILE A 82 -13.54 7.28 3.66
N GLU A 83 -12.66 6.60 2.95
CA GLU A 83 -12.54 5.14 2.95
C GLU A 83 -11.15 4.74 3.44
N TRP A 84 -11.13 3.79 4.38
CA TRP A 84 -9.95 3.17 4.96
C TRP A 84 -9.30 2.23 3.96
N ARG A 85 -8.05 2.54 3.59
CA ARG A 85 -7.20 1.64 2.79
C ARG A 85 -6.26 0.82 3.66
N GLY A 86 -6.06 1.18 4.93
CA GLY A 86 -5.09 0.50 5.81
C GLY A 86 -5.28 -1.01 5.95
N ASN A 87 -6.51 -1.53 5.79
CA ASN A 87 -6.75 -2.98 5.84
C ASN A 87 -6.11 -3.75 4.68
N CYS A 88 -5.73 -3.13 3.54
CA CYS A 88 -4.97 -3.85 2.52
C CYS A 88 -3.52 -4.14 2.93
N TYR A 89 -2.98 -3.41 3.91
CA TYR A 89 -1.63 -3.61 4.43
C TYR A 89 -1.60 -4.69 5.52
N THR A 90 -2.64 -4.75 6.36
CA THR A 90 -2.70 -5.66 7.52
C THR A 90 -3.47 -6.96 7.26
N ASP A 91 -4.40 -6.98 6.30
CA ASP A 91 -5.12 -8.19 5.93
C ASP A 91 -4.19 -9.12 5.14
N SER A 92 -3.60 -10.07 5.86
CA SER A 92 -2.87 -11.19 5.29
C SER A 92 -3.73 -11.92 4.24
N SER A 93 -5.06 -11.93 4.33
CA SER A 93 -5.94 -12.63 3.39
C SER A 93 -5.96 -12.01 1.99
N ARG A 94 -6.06 -10.67 1.87
CA ARG A 94 -5.93 -9.98 0.57
C ARG A 94 -4.51 -10.00 0.01
N ARG A 95 -3.49 -9.99 0.88
CA ARG A 95 -2.10 -10.24 0.45
C ARG A 95 -1.94 -11.67 -0.07
N THR A 96 -2.54 -12.67 0.56
CA THR A 96 -2.48 -14.07 0.11
C THR A 96 -3.15 -14.24 -1.24
N LYS A 97 -4.36 -13.70 -1.48
CA LYS A 97 -5.00 -13.78 -2.81
C LYS A 97 -4.20 -13.07 -3.91
N GLY A 98 -3.63 -11.89 -3.61
CA GLY A 98 -2.75 -11.18 -4.54
C GLY A 98 -1.45 -11.94 -4.80
N MET A 99 -0.83 -12.47 -3.76
CA MET A 99 0.41 -13.26 -3.82
C MET A 99 0.19 -14.59 -4.56
N GLU A 100 -0.91 -15.29 -4.32
CA GLU A 100 -1.30 -16.52 -5.00
C GLU A 100 -1.51 -16.27 -6.50
N SER A 101 -2.22 -15.20 -6.86
CA SER A 101 -2.40 -14.80 -8.25
C SER A 101 -1.09 -14.43 -8.94
N ILE A 102 -0.18 -13.74 -8.23
CA ILE A 102 1.14 -13.39 -8.76
C ILE A 102 1.99 -14.66 -8.90
N SER A 103 1.95 -15.57 -7.92
CA SER A 103 2.69 -16.83 -7.99
C SER A 103 2.22 -17.74 -9.13
N ALA A 104 0.92 -17.77 -9.42
CA ALA A 104 0.38 -18.50 -10.56
C ALA A 104 0.87 -17.90 -11.89
N GLN A 105 0.80 -16.57 -12.05
CA GLN A 105 1.33 -15.90 -13.25
C GLN A 105 2.84 -16.11 -13.43
N VAL A 106 3.60 -16.11 -12.32
CA VAL A 106 5.04 -16.38 -12.35
C VAL A 106 5.32 -17.82 -12.80
N MET A 107 4.55 -18.80 -12.31
CA MET A 107 4.66 -20.20 -12.74
C MET A 107 4.31 -20.38 -14.23
N ASP A 108 3.24 -19.75 -14.70
CA ASP A 108 2.85 -19.78 -16.12
C ASP A 108 3.96 -19.18 -16.99
N LEU A 109 4.46 -17.99 -16.62
CA LEU A 109 5.57 -17.36 -17.33
C LEU A 109 6.84 -18.22 -17.35
N HIS A 110 7.18 -18.89 -16.23
CA HIS A 110 8.33 -19.82 -16.19
C HIS A 110 8.14 -21.00 -17.13
N THR A 111 6.92 -21.51 -17.28
CA THR A 111 6.58 -22.59 -18.20
C THR A 111 6.70 -22.11 -19.66
N ASP A 112 6.17 -20.93 -19.96
CA ASP A 112 6.28 -20.31 -21.28
C ASP A 112 7.75 -20.08 -21.67
N VAL A 113 8.60 -19.64 -20.73
CA VAL A 113 10.05 -19.48 -20.97
C VAL A 113 10.70 -20.82 -21.31
N ALA A 114 10.38 -21.90 -20.57
CA ALA A 114 10.95 -23.22 -20.84
C ALA A 114 10.53 -23.77 -22.21
N ASP A 115 9.26 -23.56 -22.60
CA ASP A 115 8.74 -23.98 -23.90
C ASP A 115 9.37 -23.19 -25.05
N LEU A 116 9.62 -21.90 -24.86
CA LEU A 116 10.32 -21.06 -25.84
C LEU A 116 11.78 -21.49 -25.99
N ASP A 117 12.47 -21.79 -24.89
CA ASP A 117 13.87 -22.26 -24.89
C ASP A 117 14.00 -23.61 -25.63
N ALA A 118 13.05 -24.53 -25.43
CA ALA A 118 13.00 -25.80 -26.15
C ALA A 118 12.79 -25.61 -27.67
N LYS A 119 11.96 -24.63 -28.07
CA LYS A 119 11.76 -24.28 -29.49
C LYS A 119 13.00 -23.65 -30.09
N GLU A 120 13.67 -22.76 -29.35
CA GLU A 120 14.93 -22.13 -29.78
C GLU A 120 16.00 -23.20 -30.03
N CYS A 121 16.20 -24.12 -29.07
CA CYS A 121 17.12 -25.25 -29.21
C CYS A 121 16.79 -26.13 -30.44
N PHE A 122 15.51 -26.37 -30.71
CA PHE A 122 15.10 -27.15 -31.87
C PHE A 122 15.40 -26.43 -33.20
N LEU A 123 15.11 -25.13 -33.27
CA LEU A 123 15.40 -24.30 -34.43
C LEU A 123 16.91 -24.21 -34.68
N ASP A 124 17.71 -24.02 -33.63
CA ASP A 124 19.17 -23.99 -33.72
C ASP A 124 19.72 -25.30 -34.28
N ARG A 125 19.17 -26.44 -33.82
CA ARG A 125 19.56 -27.75 -34.35
C ARG A 125 19.20 -27.92 -35.83
N MET A 126 18.02 -27.44 -36.26
CA MET A 126 17.64 -27.45 -37.67
C MET A 126 18.54 -26.56 -38.52
N ILE A 127 18.84 -25.35 -38.04
CA ILE A 127 19.73 -24.40 -38.71
C ILE A 127 21.12 -25.03 -38.89
N GLU A 128 21.65 -25.65 -37.83
CA GLU A 128 22.95 -26.31 -37.88
C GLU A 128 22.95 -27.51 -38.84
N GLY A 129 21.85 -28.28 -38.89
CA GLY A 129 21.66 -29.35 -39.86
C GLY A 129 21.72 -28.85 -41.30
N CYS A 130 20.90 -27.84 -41.63
CA CYS A 130 20.89 -27.22 -42.96
C CYS A 130 22.26 -26.62 -43.33
N ARG A 131 22.94 -25.97 -42.38
CA ARG A 131 24.31 -25.43 -42.60
C ARG A 131 25.29 -26.54 -42.93
N THR A 132 25.23 -27.66 -42.20
CA THR A 132 26.09 -28.82 -42.42
C THR A 132 25.82 -29.48 -43.76
N GLU A 133 24.55 -29.65 -44.15
CA GLU A 133 24.17 -30.20 -45.45
C GLU A 133 24.64 -29.30 -46.60
N LEU A 134 24.42 -27.98 -46.51
CA LEU A 134 24.93 -27.02 -47.50
C LEU A 134 26.44 -27.07 -47.61
N LYS A 135 27.15 -27.13 -46.48
CA LYS A 135 28.60 -27.27 -46.44
C LYS A 135 29.06 -28.55 -47.13
N ASN A 136 28.45 -29.70 -46.81
CA ASN A 136 28.79 -30.97 -47.46
C ASN A 136 28.53 -30.94 -48.97
N LEU A 137 27.42 -30.35 -49.42
CA LEU A 137 27.09 -30.21 -50.85
C LEU A 137 28.03 -29.25 -51.60
N THR A 138 28.61 -28.26 -50.90
CA THR A 138 29.56 -27.31 -51.49
C THR A 138 31.02 -27.75 -51.39
N GLU A 139 31.35 -28.63 -50.45
CA GLU A 139 32.68 -29.22 -50.28
C GLU A 139 32.84 -30.58 -51.01
N ASP A 140 31.75 -31.13 -51.58
CA ASP A 140 31.81 -32.34 -52.40
C ASP A 140 32.68 -32.11 -53.65
N SER A 141 33.71 -32.93 -53.82
CA SER A 141 34.79 -32.78 -54.81
C SER A 141 34.31 -32.80 -56.27
N GLU A 142 33.04 -33.16 -56.52
CA GLU A 142 32.46 -33.26 -57.86
C GLU A 142 31.97 -31.90 -58.40
N VAL A 143 31.75 -30.88 -57.55
CA VAL A 143 31.41 -29.51 -58.01
C VAL A 143 32.64 -28.72 -58.42
N ALA A 144 33.81 -29.02 -57.85
CA ALA A 144 35.09 -28.43 -58.25
C ALA A 144 35.64 -28.97 -59.59
N LYS A 145 35.01 -30.02 -60.15
CA LYS A 145 35.44 -30.68 -61.40
C LYS A 145 34.89 -30.04 -62.67
N TYR A 146 33.89 -29.17 -62.56
CA TYR A 146 33.32 -28.46 -63.70
C TYR A 146 33.31 -26.95 -63.43
N PRO A 147 34.45 -26.27 -63.59
CA PRO A 147 34.47 -24.83 -63.76
C PRO A 147 33.82 -24.48 -65.11
N PHE A 148 32.88 -23.55 -65.10
CA PHE A 148 32.50 -22.80 -66.30
C PHE A 148 33.59 -21.78 -66.63
#